data_AF-T1EHK9-F1
#
_entry.id   AF-T1EHK9-F1
#
_cell.length_a   1.000
_cell.length_b   1.000
_cell.length_c   1.000
_cell.angle_alpha   90.00
_cell.angle_beta   90.00
_cell.angle_gamma   90.00
#
_symmetry.space_group_name_H-M   'P 1'
#
loop_
_entity.id
_entity.type
_entity.pdbx_description
1 polymer ?
#
loop_
_entity_poly.entity_id
_entity_poly.type
_entity_poly.pdbx_seq_one_letter_code
_entity_poly.pdbx_strand_id
1 'polypeptide(L)' 'QVAERALYFWSNEWIVNLISENSAVIIPIIFPSLYQSKEHWNKTIHGLIYTAIKLIMEMNPKVFEECTQSYKAKRLE' A
#
# COMPACT_ATOMS: atom_id res chain seq x y z
N GLN A 1 -11.50 -6.85 12.87
CA GLN A 1 -12.41 -6.33 11.80
C GLN A 1 -11.86 -6.68 10.41
N VAL A 2 -12.63 -6.49 9.33
CA VAL A 2 -12.23 -6.88 7.96
C VAL A 2 -10.93 -6.20 7.51
N ALA A 3 -10.82 -4.87 7.64
CA ALA A 3 -9.64 -4.11 7.22
C ALA A 3 -8.35 -4.54 7.92
N GLU A 4 -8.42 -4.74 9.23
CA GLU A 4 -7.31 -5.24 10.04
C GLU A 4 -6.83 -6.62 9.58
N ARG A 5 -7.74 -7.57 9.34
CA ARG A 5 -7.39 -8.91 8.84
C ARG A 5 -6.79 -8.86 7.43
N ALA A 6 -7.29 -7.99 6.56
CA ALA A 6 -6.69 -7.77 5.25
C ALA A 6 -5.29 -7.14 5.34
N LEU A 7 -5.08 -6.19 6.25
CA LEU A 7 -3.78 -5.53 6.41
C LEU A 7 -2.71 -6.45 7.01
N TYR A 8 -3.09 -7.48 7.78
CA TYR A 8 -2.13 -8.47 8.28
C TYR A 8 -1.46 -9.31 7.18
N PHE A 9 -1.96 -9.30 5.94
CA PHE A 9 -1.23 -9.91 4.81
C PHE A 9 0.13 -9.23 4.56
N TRP A 10 0.28 -7.95 4.91
CA TRP A 10 1.55 -7.22 4.82
C TRP A 10 2.57 -7.62 5.90
N SER A 11 2.16 -8.41 6.90
CA SER A 11 3.04 -8.98 7.91
C SER A 11 3.47 -10.41 7.57
N ASN A 12 2.92 -11.01 6.52
CA ASN A 12 3.29 -12.35 6.08
C ASN A 12 4.42 -12.28 5.05
N GLU A 13 5.62 -12.70 5.45
CA GLU A 13 6.83 -12.61 4.61
C GLU A 13 6.67 -13.32 3.26
N TRP A 14 6.00 -14.47 3.22
CA TRP A 14 5.78 -15.21 1.98
C TRP A 14 4.90 -14.40 1.00
N ILE A 15 3.84 -13.79 1.50
CA ILE A 15 2.96 -12.93 0.68
C ILE A 15 3.71 -11.68 0.23
N VAL A 16 4.47 -11.05 1.12
CA VAL A 16 5.25 -9.85 0.80
C VAL A 16 6.30 -10.17 -0.27
N ASN A 17 6.95 -11.33 -0.22
CA ASN A 17 7.89 -11.77 -1.25
C ASN A 17 7.21 -11.93 -2.61
N LEU A 18 6.04 -12.58 -2.67
CA LEU A 18 5.27 -12.70 -3.91
C LEU A 18 4.83 -11.34 -4.47
N ILE A 19 4.44 -10.41 -3.59
CA ILE A 19 4.12 -9.03 -3.98
C ILE A 19 5.36 -8.34 -4.55
N SER A 20 6.53 -8.56 -3.95
CA SER A 20 7.81 -7.98 -4.41
C SER A 20 8.17 -8.40 -5.84
N GLU A 21 8.11 -9.70 -6.12
CA GLU A 21 8.36 -10.28 -7.44
C GLU A 21 7.42 -9.74 -8.52
N ASN A 22 6.21 -9.32 -8.13
CA ASN A 22 5.16 -8.83 -9.01
C ASN A 22 4.80 -7.36 -8.76
N SER A 23 5.73 -6.60 -8.17
CA SER A 23 5.45 -5.27 -7.62
C SER A 23 4.96 -4.27 -8.67
N ALA A 24 5.45 -4.37 -9.91
CA ALA A 24 5.04 -3.53 -11.03
C ALA A 24 3.55 -3.65 -11.42
N VAL A 25 2.90 -4.76 -11.07
CA VAL A 25 1.48 -5.00 -11.39
C VAL A 25 0.61 -4.87 -10.14
N ILE A 26 1.02 -5.47 -9.02
CA ILE A 26 0.20 -5.54 -7.81
C ILE A 26 0.12 -4.19 -7.10
N ILE A 27 1.26 -3.48 -6.95
CA ILE A 27 1.31 -2.23 -6.19
C ILE A 27 0.38 -1.16 -6.80
N PRO A 28 0.39 -0.90 -8.12
CA PRO A 28 -0.53 0.08 -8.72
C PRO A 28 -2.02 -0.17 -8.46
N ILE A 29 -2.42 -1.42 -8.25
CA ILE A 29 -3.82 -1.79 -7.98
C ILE A 29 -4.20 -1.48 -6.54
N ILE A 30 -3.33 -1.83 -5.58
CA ILE A 30 -3.63 -1.71 -4.14
C ILE A 30 -3.36 -0.29 -3.64
N PHE A 31 -2.36 0.38 -4.21
CA PHE A 31 -1.85 1.66 -3.74
C PHE A 31 -2.92 2.75 -3.58
N PRO A 32 -3.86 2.98 -4.52
CA PRO A 32 -4.87 4.04 -4.38
C PRO A 32 -5.71 3.90 -3.11
N SER A 33 -6.18 2.68 -2.84
CA SER A 33 -7.02 2.38 -1.67
C SER A 33 -6.26 2.54 -0.35
N LEU A 34 -4.99 2.09 -0.31
CA LEU A 34 -4.13 2.29 0.87
C LEU A 34 -3.81 3.76 1.09
N TYR A 35 -3.44 4.48 0.02
CA TYR A 35 -3.01 5.87 0.09
C TYR A 35 -4.16 6.81 0.44
N GLN A 36 -5.38 6.53 -0.04
CA GLN A 36 -6.58 7.27 0.35
C GLN A 36 -6.92 7.09 1.83
N SER A 37 -6.67 5.89 2.37
CA SER A 37 -7.04 5.53 3.74
C SER A 37 -5.99 5.91 4.80
N LYS A 38 -5.02 6.75 4.43
CA LYS A 38 -3.94 7.20 5.34
C LYS A 38 -4.44 7.92 6.57
N GLU A 39 -5.60 8.58 6.50
CA GLU A 39 -6.24 9.24 7.64
C GLU A 39 -7.42 8.39 8.11
N HIS A 40 -7.12 7.38 8.93
CA HIS A 40 -8.12 6.45 9.44
C HIS A 40 -8.41 6.71 10.93
N TRP A 41 -9.69 6.71 11.32
CA TRP A 41 -10.13 7.00 12.70
C TRP A 41 -9.62 5.98 13.73
N ASN A 42 -9.46 4.72 13.31
CA ASN A 42 -8.89 3.66 14.14
C ASN A 42 -7.36 3.67 14.07
N LYS A 43 -6.71 3.95 15.22
CA LYS A 43 -5.24 4.05 15.37
C LYS A 43 -4.48 2.77 14.99
N THR A 44 -5.03 1.59 15.24
CA THR A 44 -4.38 0.32 14.88
C THR A 44 -4.33 0.16 13.37
N ILE A 45 -5.46 0.39 12.70
CA ILE A 45 -5.56 0.34 11.24
C ILE A 45 -4.64 1.40 10.61
N HIS A 46 -4.63 2.61 11.18
CA HIS A 46 -3.73 3.67 10.77
C HIS A 46 -2.25 3.21 10.80
N GLY A 47 -1.81 2.61 11.91
CA GLY A 47 -0.45 2.05 12.01
C GLY A 47 -0.15 0.99 10.96
N LEU A 48 -1.07 0.04 10.74
CA LEU A 48 -0.92 -1.01 9.75
C LEU A 48 -0.83 -0.48 8.31
N ILE A 49 -1.63 0.54 7.97
CA ILE A 49 -1.56 1.21 6.67
C ILE A 49 -0.19 1.87 6.48
N TYR A 50 0.31 2.57 7.49
CA TYR A 50 1.65 3.19 7.43
C TYR A 50 2.75 2.17 7.22
N THR A 51 2.70 1.03 7.93
CA THR A 51 3.65 -0.07 7.72
C THR A 51 3.57 -0.61 6.29
N ALA A 52 2.37 -0.86 5.76
CA ALA A 52 2.20 -1.33 4.38
C ALA A 52 2.78 -0.34 3.36
N ILE A 53 2.49 0.95 3.49
CA ILE A 53 2.99 1.99 2.59
C ILE A 53 4.51 2.11 2.66
N LYS A 54 5.10 2.01 3.86
CA LYS A 54 6.54 2.00 4.04
C LYS A 54 7.18 0.79 3.35
N LEU A 55 6.60 -0.41 3.50
CA LEU A 55 7.07 -1.62 2.82
C LEU A 55 7.05 -1.47 1.30
N ILE A 56 5.97 -0.90 0.73
CA ILE A 56 5.89 -0.63 -0.71
C ILE A 56 7.04 0.29 -1.17
N MET A 57 7.31 1.34 -0.39
CA MET A 57 8.38 2.30 -0.69
C MET A 57 9.77 1.65 -0.64
N GLU A 58 10.04 0.81 0.36
CA GLU A 58 11.31 0.09 0.52
C GLU A 58 11.49 -1.01 -0.54
N MET A 59 10.41 -1.67 -0.93
CA MET A 59 10.40 -2.76 -1.91
C MET A 59 10.72 -2.27 -3.32
N ASN A 60 10.07 -1.19 -3.77
CA ASN A 60 10.31 -0.63 -5.09
C ASN A 60 10.02 0.89 -5.12
N PRO A 61 11.05 1.73 -4.84
CA PRO A 61 10.89 3.18 -4.79
C PRO A 61 10.34 3.79 -6.08
N LYS A 62 10.73 3.24 -7.23
CA LYS A 62 10.30 3.72 -8.55
C LYS A 62 8.80 3.51 -8.75
N VAL A 63 8.30 2.30 -8.49
CA VAL A 63 6.87 1.99 -8.60
C VAL A 63 6.05 2.81 -7.61
N PHE A 64 6.55 3.01 -6.38
CA PHE A 64 5.91 3.88 -5.39
C PHE A 64 5.76 5.32 -5.89
N GLU A 65 6.81 5.88 -6.50
CA GLU A 65 6.79 7.22 -7.07
C GLU A 65 5.78 7.32 -8.23
N GLU A 66 5.82 6.39 -9.18
CA GLU A 66 4.87 6.32 -10.31
C GLU A 66 3.42 6.23 -9.82
N CYS A 67 3.14 5.40 -8.82
CA CYS A 67 1.81 5.28 -8.22
C CYS A 67 1.37 6.58 -7.53
N THR A 68 2.29 7.25 -6.82
CA THR A 68 2.02 8.52 -6.16
C THR A 68 1.69 9.62 -7.17
N GLN A 69 2.45 9.71 -8.27
CA GLN A 69 2.22 10.66 -9.35
C GLN A 69 0.88 10.38 -10.05
N SER A 70 0.61 9.12 -10.41
CA SER A 70 -0.64 8.71 -11.04
C SER A 70 -1.86 9.01 -10.14
N TYR A 71 -1.76 8.71 -8.84
CA TYR A 71 -2.83 9.01 -7.89
C TYR A 71 -3.10 10.51 -7.75
N LYS A 72 -2.05 11.34 -7.72
CA LYS A 72 -2.20 12.81 -7.69
C LYS A 72 -2.83 13.35 -8.97
N ALA A 73 -2.40 12.86 -10.14
CA ALA A 73 -2.95 13.27 -11.42
C ALA A 73 -4.46 12.99 -11.52
N LYS A 74 -4.89 11.77 -11.16
CA LYS A 74 -6.31 11.38 -11.15
C LYS A 74 -7.19 12.15 -10.15
N ARG A 75 -6.61 12.85 -9.17
CA ARG A 75 -7.35 13.67 -8.20
C ARG A 75 -7.50 15.12 -8.62
N LEU A 76 -6.74 15.54 -9.64
CA LEU A 76 -6.81 16.89 -10.22
C LEU A 76 -7.75 16.94 -11.43
N GLU A 77 -8.16 15.78 -11.94
CA GLU A 77 -9.29 15.60 -12.87
C GLU A 77 -10.63 15.64 -12.12
#